data_AF-A0A956SAJ1-F1
#
_entry.id   AF-A0A956SAJ1-F1
#
_cell.length_a   1.000
_cell.length_b   1.000
_cell.length_c   1.000
_cell.angle_alpha   90.00
_cell.angle_beta   90.00
_cell.angle_gamma   90.00
#
_symmetry.space_group_name_H-M   'P 1'
#
loop_
_entity.id
_entity.type
_entity.pdbx_description
1 polymer ?
#
loop_
_entity_poly.entity_id
_entity_poly.type
_entity_poly.pdbx_seq_one_letter_code
_entity_poly.pdbx_strand_id
1 'polypeptide(L)'
;MIWHTTRPSLLLRLRDPSDRRSWAEFDARYGELIVRYCLRRGLQLADAEDVRQEVLVSLASALKTFEYSPERGRFRGYLGRAVRNAIFRQATRPYRVREALGGDEGLDRAPEAPAD
;
A
#
# COMPACT_ATOMS: atom_id res chain seq x y z
N MET A 1 -5.73 13.57 -4.70
CA MET A 1 -5.34 12.96 -3.41
C MET A 1 -4.35 13.89 -2.73
N ILE A 2 -4.76 14.57 -1.67
CA ILE A 2 -3.89 15.53 -0.96
C ILE A 2 -3.16 14.74 0.12
N TRP A 3 -1.88 14.43 -0.11
CA TRP A 3 -1.02 13.91 0.95
C TRP A 3 -0.66 15.03 1.92
N HIS A 4 -0.58 14.75 3.21
CA HIS A 4 0.03 15.70 4.15
C HIS A 4 1.56 15.60 4.08
N THR A 5 2.24 16.74 4.23
CA THR A 5 3.71 16.79 4.25
C THR A 5 4.24 15.94 5.41
N THR A 6 4.99 14.89 5.09
CA THR A 6 5.66 14.07 6.09
C THR A 6 6.79 14.85 6.71
N ARG A 7 6.89 14.83 8.04
CA ARG A 7 7.97 15.51 8.76
C ARG A 7 9.31 14.85 8.41
N PRO A 8 10.37 15.63 8.11
CA PRO A 8 11.73 15.13 7.87
C PRO A 8 12.22 14.17 8.95
N SER A 9 11.92 14.51 10.21
CA SER A 9 12.33 13.73 11.39
C SER A 9 11.72 12.33 11.41
N LEU A 10 10.47 12.17 10.95
CA LEU A 10 9.84 10.86 10.84
C LEU A 10 10.54 10.02 9.76
N LEU A 11 10.86 10.63 8.62
CA LEU A 11 11.55 9.94 7.51
C LEU A 11 12.97 9.49 7.89
N LEU A 12 13.69 10.30 8.65
CA LEU A 12 15.00 9.93 9.19
C LEU A 12 14.91 8.73 10.12
N ARG A 13 13.91 8.69 10.99
CA ARG A 13 13.69 7.56 11.92
C ARG A 13 13.26 6.29 11.22
N LEU A 14 12.48 6.39 10.14
CA LEU A 14 12.07 5.26 9.31
C LEU A 14 13.25 4.59 8.55
N ARG A 15 14.45 5.19 8.53
CA ARG A 15 15.65 4.52 8.01
C ARG A 15 16.06 3.33 8.89
N ASP A 16 15.73 3.36 10.18
CA ASP A 16 15.89 2.20 11.07
C ASP A 16 14.65 1.30 10.97
N PRO A 17 14.75 0.09 10.39
CA PRO A 17 13.63 -0.85 10.36
C PRO A 17 13.24 -1.34 11.77
N SER A 18 14.10 -1.16 12.77
CA SER A 18 13.85 -1.56 14.16
C SER A 18 13.01 -0.53 14.94
N ASP A 19 12.88 0.71 14.44
CA ASP A 19 12.03 1.75 15.05
C ASP A 19 10.55 1.49 14.75
N ARG A 20 10.01 0.43 15.37
CA ARG A 20 8.60 0.02 15.26
C ARG A 20 7.63 1.14 15.58
N ARG A 21 8.01 2.09 16.45
CA ARG A 21 7.16 3.22 16.83
C ARG A 21 7.00 4.22 15.69
N SER A 22 8.09 4.57 15.01
CA SER A 22 8.05 5.44 13.84
C SER A 22 7.32 4.77 12.67
N TRP A 23 7.52 3.47 12.49
CA TRP A 23 6.77 2.68 11.50
C TRP A 23 5.26 2.65 11.80
N ALA A 24 4.86 2.48 13.07
CA ALA A 24 3.45 2.54 13.47
C ALA A 24 2.84 3.94 13.28
N GLU A 25 3.58 5.03 13.59
CA GLU A 25 3.09 6.39 13.32
C GLU A 25 2.91 6.64 11.82
N PHE A 26 3.86 6.19 11.01
CA PHE A 26 3.77 6.29 9.55
C PHE A 26 2.56 5.53 9.01
N ASP A 27 2.41 4.29 9.44
CA ASP A 27 1.34 3.42 9.02
C ASP A 27 -0.04 3.92 9.47
N ALA A 28 -0.19 4.45 10.68
CA ALA A 28 -1.42 5.10 11.13
C ALA A 28 -1.79 6.33 10.27
N ARG A 29 -0.79 7.08 9.77
CA ARG A 29 -1.00 8.29 8.96
C ARG A 29 -1.28 7.99 7.49
N TYR A 30 -0.61 7.00 6.91
CA TYR A 30 -0.64 6.72 5.47
C TYR A 30 -1.33 5.41 5.09
N GLY A 31 -1.32 4.41 5.97
CA GLY A 31 -1.92 3.10 5.74
C GLY A 31 -3.41 3.20 5.44
N GLU A 32 -4.17 3.91 6.27
CA GLU A 32 -5.61 4.12 6.04
C GLU A 32 -5.89 4.86 4.72
N LEU A 33 -5.05 5.86 4.38
CA LEU A 33 -5.18 6.60 3.13
C LEU A 33 -4.93 5.70 1.91
N ILE A 34 -3.97 4.77 2.00
CA ILE A 34 -3.66 3.79 0.96
C ILE A 34 -4.83 2.82 0.79
N VAL A 35 -5.34 2.27 1.89
CA VAL A 35 -6.48 1.34 1.88
C VAL A 35 -7.71 2.01 1.29
N ARG A 36 -8.12 3.19 1.80
CA ARG A 36 -9.25 3.97 1.26
C ARG A 36 -9.09 4.33 -0.21
N TYR A 37 -7.86 4.50 -0.68
CA TYR A 37 -7.60 4.76 -2.09
C TYR A 37 -7.78 3.52 -2.96
N CYS A 38 -7.34 2.37 -2.49
CA CYS A 38 -7.53 1.09 -3.16
C CYS A 38 -9.02 0.71 -3.21
N LEU A 39 -9.74 0.86 -2.09
CA LEU A 39 -11.18 0.60 -2.03
C LEU A 39 -11.96 1.47 -3.03
N ARG A 40 -11.63 2.77 -3.14
CA ARG A 40 -12.24 3.66 -4.15
C ARG A 40 -11.91 3.30 -5.60
N ARG A 41 -10.90 2.47 -5.84
CA ARG A 41 -10.53 1.95 -7.15
C ARG A 41 -11.17 0.58 -7.43
N GLY A 42 -12.01 0.08 -6.53
CA GLY A 42 -12.70 -1.21 -6.68
C GLY A 42 -11.89 -2.42 -6.20
N LEU A 43 -10.79 -2.23 -5.46
CA LEU A 43 -10.09 -3.35 -4.82
C LEU A 43 -10.88 -3.80 -3.59
N GLN A 44 -10.90 -5.11 -3.32
CA GLN A 44 -11.38 -5.67 -2.06
C GLN A 44 -10.42 -5.32 -0.90
N LEU A 45 -10.90 -5.45 0.34
CA LEU A 45 -10.11 -5.11 1.52
C LEU A 45 -8.80 -5.91 1.60
N ALA A 46 -8.84 -7.22 1.32
CA ALA A 46 -7.64 -8.06 1.30
C ALA A 46 -6.58 -7.54 0.32
N ASP A 47 -6.99 -7.20 -0.91
CA ASP A 47 -6.07 -6.64 -1.91
C ASP A 47 -5.53 -5.28 -1.49
N ALA A 48 -6.34 -4.46 -0.81
CA ALA A 48 -5.95 -3.14 -0.32
C ALA A 48 -4.93 -3.23 0.83
N GLU A 49 -5.08 -4.21 1.73
CA GLU A 49 -4.11 -4.53 2.78
C GLU A 49 -2.80 -5.06 2.19
N ASP A 50 -2.86 -5.92 1.17
CA ASP A 50 -1.68 -6.35 0.41
C ASP A 50 -0.92 -5.17 -0.21
N VAL A 51 -1.65 -4.22 -0.83
CA VAL A 51 -1.06 -3.00 -1.39
C VAL A 51 -0.39 -2.17 -0.31
N ARG A 52 -1.03 -2.00 0.85
CA ARG A 52 -0.45 -1.30 2.00
C ARG A 52 0.86 -1.96 2.43
N GLN A 53 0.89 -3.28 2.59
CA GLN A 53 2.09 -4.03 2.96
C GLN A 53 3.21 -3.86 1.92
N GLU A 54 2.90 -4.00 0.63
CA GLU A 54 3.90 -3.83 -0.44
C GLU A 54 4.49 -2.42 -0.45
N VAL A 55 3.65 -1.40 -0.22
CA VAL A 55 4.10 0.00 -0.13
C VAL A 55 5.05 0.17 1.06
N LEU A 56 4.74 -0.40 2.23
CA LEU A 56 5.61 -0.35 3.41
C LEU A 56 6.97 -1.01 3.16
N VAL A 57 6.98 -2.20 2.54
CA VAL A 57 8.22 -2.92 2.19
C VAL A 57 9.06 -2.15 1.16
N SER A 58 8.41 -1.60 0.12
CA SER A 58 9.09 -0.77 -0.88
C SER A 58 9.71 0.46 -0.24
N LEU A 59 8.95 1.11 0.66
CA LEU A 59 9.39 2.28 1.40
C LEU A 59 10.60 1.97 2.29
N ALA A 60 10.56 0.87 3.04
CA ALA A 60 11.68 0.45 3.89
C ALA A 60 12.96 0.25 3.06
N SER A 61 12.81 -0.33 1.86
CA SER A 61 13.93 -0.54 0.94
C SER A 61 14.47 0.78 0.38
N ALA A 62 13.59 1.69 -0.03
CA ALA A 62 14.00 2.99 -0.56
C ALA A 62 14.63 3.88 0.51
N LEU A 63 14.09 3.90 1.73
CA LEU A 63 14.59 4.76 2.82
C LEU A 63 15.99 4.39 3.30
N LYS A 64 16.43 3.13 3.12
CA LYS A 64 17.83 2.74 3.36
C LYS A 64 18.80 3.61 2.57
N THR A 65 18.51 3.87 1.30
CA THR A 65 19.35 4.67 0.38
C THR A 65 18.84 6.11 0.19
N PHE A 66 17.73 6.48 0.81
CA PHE A 66 17.12 7.78 0.61
C PHE A 66 17.86 8.88 1.37
N GLU A 67 18.53 9.76 0.65
CA GLU A 67 18.96 11.05 1.17
C GLU A 67 17.77 12.02 1.15
N TYR A 68 17.32 12.43 2.34
CA TYR A 68 16.23 13.39 2.47
C TYR A 68 16.70 14.79 2.01
N SER A 69 16.29 15.20 0.80
CA SER A 69 16.41 16.59 0.36
C SER A 69 15.04 17.29 0.43
N PRO A 70 14.82 18.23 1.37
CA PRO A 70 13.54 18.95 1.52
C PRO A 70 13.19 19.78 0.27
N GLU A 71 14.18 20.17 -0.53
CA GLU A 71 14.02 21.02 -1.72
C GLU A 71 13.35 20.32 -2.92
N ARG A 72 13.27 18.98 -2.94
CA ARG A 72 12.86 18.25 -4.16
C ARG A 72 11.50 17.56 -4.10
N GLY A 73 10.73 17.64 -3.01
CA GLY A 73 9.41 16.99 -2.93
C GLY A 73 9.40 15.47 -3.21
N ARG A 74 10.58 14.82 -3.19
CA ARG A 74 10.81 13.45 -3.69
C ARG A 74 10.00 12.41 -2.95
N PHE A 75 9.75 12.61 -1.66
CA PHE A 75 9.03 11.65 -0.83
C PHE A 75 7.58 11.43 -1.30
N ARG A 76 6.84 12.50 -1.56
CA ARG A 76 5.43 12.40 -2.03
C ARG A 76 5.34 11.79 -3.42
N GLY A 77 6.25 12.18 -4.31
CA GLY A 77 6.35 11.62 -5.65
C GLY A 77 6.70 10.13 -5.62
N TYR A 78 7.64 9.74 -4.76
CA TYR A 78 8.01 8.35 -4.52
C TYR A 78 6.84 7.55 -3.93
N LEU A 79 6.19 8.02 -2.85
CA LEU A 79 5.06 7.34 -2.23
C LEU A 79 3.91 7.15 -3.23
N GLY A 80 3.59 8.19 -4.00
CA GLY A 80 2.57 8.10 -5.05
C GLY A 80 2.94 7.10 -6.16
N ARG A 81 4.23 6.95 -6.48
CA ARG A 81 4.72 5.94 -7.43
C ARG A 81 4.66 4.54 -6.84
N ALA A 82 5.06 4.36 -5.58
CA ALA A 82 5.00 3.08 -4.89
C ALA A 82 3.56 2.55 -4.81
N VAL A 83 2.61 3.39 -4.40
CA VAL A 83 1.18 3.02 -4.34
C VAL A 83 0.63 2.65 -5.71
N ARG A 84 0.95 3.44 -6.76
CA ARG A 84 0.51 3.13 -8.13
C ARG A 84 1.09 1.80 -8.61
N ASN A 85 2.38 1.58 -8.40
CA ASN A 85 3.05 0.34 -8.80
C ASN A 85 2.44 -0.88 -8.09
N ALA A 86 2.18 -0.79 -6.78
CA ALA A 86 1.56 -1.86 -6.01
C ALA A 86 0.14 -2.19 -6.50
N ILE A 87 -0.67 -1.17 -6.81
CA ILE A 87 -2.01 -1.37 -7.41
C ILE A 87 -1.92 -2.06 -8.78
N PHE A 88 -1.01 -1.60 -9.65
CA PHE A 88 -0.80 -2.25 -10.96
C PHE A 88 -0.36 -3.71 -10.79
N ARG A 89 0.50 -3.98 -9.82
CA ARG A 89 0.97 -5.34 -9.55
C ARG A 89 -0.15 -6.26 -9.10
N GLN A 90 -1.06 -5.79 -8.23
CA GLN A 90 -2.26 -6.55 -7.86
C GLN A 90 -3.21 -6.76 -9.04
N ALA A 91 -3.40 -5.74 -9.88
CA ALA A 91 -4.25 -5.86 -11.07
C ALA A 91 -3.71 -6.84 -12.13
N THR A 92 -2.38 -7.00 -12.18
CA THR A 92 -1.70 -7.92 -13.12
C THR A 92 -1.49 -9.32 -12.52
N ARG A 93 -1.91 -9.54 -11.26
CA ARG A 93 -1.70 -10.81 -10.56
C ARG A 93 -2.68 -11.85 -11.09
N PRO A 94 -2.20 -13.00 -11.59
CA PRO A 94 -3.08 -14.02 -12.16
C PRO A 94 -4.04 -14.54 -11.09
N TYR A 95 -5.32 -14.71 -11.46
CA TYR A 95 -6.42 -15.13 -10.58
C TYR A 95 -6.07 -16.32 -9.67
N ARG A 96 -5.36 -17.33 -10.19
CA ARG A 96 -4.94 -18.52 -9.43
C ARG A 96 -4.01 -18.23 -8.24
N VAL A 97 -3.21 -17.17 -8.29
CA VAL A 97 -2.33 -16.78 -7.16
C VAL A 97 -3.12 -16.03 -6.09
N ARG A 98 -4.27 -15.42 -6.46
CA ARG A 98 -5.15 -14.71 -5.52
C ARG A 98 -5.91 -15.71 -4.63
N GLU A 99 -6.37 -16.82 -5.21
CA GLU A 99 -7.00 -17.94 -4.49
C GLU A 99 -6.04 -18.62 -3.49
N ALA A 100 -4.77 -18.79 -3.86
CA ALA A 100 -3.79 -19.49 -3.03
C ALA A 100 -3.31 -18.70 -1.79
N LEU A 101 -3.55 -17.38 -1.74
CA LEU A 101 -3.13 -16.50 -0.64
C LEU A 101 -4.32 -15.95 0.18
N GLY A 102 -5.54 -16.07 -0.34
CA GLY A 102 -6.77 -15.63 0.30
C GLY A 102 -7.79 -16.76 0.32
N GLY A 103 -7.49 -17.82 1.09
CA GLY A 103 -8.53 -18.74 1.49
C GLY A 103 -9.44 -18.06 2.49
N ASP A 104 -10.70 -17.87 2.10
CA ASP A 104 -11.88 -17.75 2.99
C ASP A 104 -12.02 -16.47 3.85
N GLU A 105 -12.78 -15.49 3.35
CA GLU A 105 -13.95 -14.93 4.06
C GLU A 105 -14.82 -14.13 3.06
N GLY A 106 -16.11 -14.45 3.03
CA GLY A 106 -16.98 -14.32 1.87
C GLY A 106 -17.43 -12.93 1.43
N LEU A 107 -17.70 -12.84 0.11
CA LEU A 107 -18.87 -12.12 -0.37
C LEU A 107 -19.57 -12.96 -1.45
N ASP A 108 -20.60 -13.65 -0.99
CA ASP A 108 -21.86 -13.92 -1.66
C ASP A 108 -22.09 -13.14 -2.98
N ARG A 109 -21.90 -13.82 -4.13
CA ARG A 109 -22.75 -13.64 -5.31
C ARG A 109 -22.65 -14.81 -6.30
N ALA A 110 -23.45 -15.84 -6.06
CA ALA A 110 -24.16 -16.54 -7.12
C ALA A 110 -25.58 -16.81 -6.62
N PRO A 111 -26.60 -16.48 -7.42
CA PRO A 111 -27.25 -17.57 -8.14
C PRO A 111 -27.07 -17.36 -9.65
N GLU A 112 -26.45 -18.33 -10.32
CA GLU A 112 -27.17 -19.42 -11.00
C GLU A 112 -27.73 -18.93 -12.34
N ALA A 113 -27.03 -19.30 -13.42
CA ALA A 113 -27.68 -19.48 -14.70
C ALA A 113 -28.05 -20.96 -14.82
N PRO A 114 -29.30 -21.26 -15.19
CA PRO A 114 -29.61 -22.30 -16.16
C PRO A 114 -30.13 -21.62 -17.43
N ALA A 115 -29.53 -21.82 -18.61
CA ALA A 115 -29.60 -23.00 -19.46
C ALA A 115 -31.00 -23.21 -20.08
N ASP A 116 -31.02 -23.05 -21.41
CA ASP A 116 -32.10 -23.12 -22.42
C ASP A 116 -33.00 -21.87 -22.61
#